data_AF-A0A2U0S6N1-F1
#
_entry.id   AF-A0A2U0S6N1-F1
#
_cell.length_a   1.000
_cell.length_b   1.000
_cell.length_c   1.000
_cell.angle_alpha   90.00
_cell.angle_beta   90.00
_cell.angle_gamma   90.00
#
_symmetry.space_group_name_H-M   'P 1'
#
loop_
_entity.id
_entity.type
_entity.pdbx_description
1 polymer ?
#
loop_
_entity_poly.entity_id
_entity_poly.type
_entity_poly.pdbx_seq_one_letter_code
_entity_poly.pdbx_strand_id
1 'polypeptide(L)' 'MSEINWGNYADAYKAIHDAIHGIRTAHNVSVIRNLAGYITEIQVTSGSVTKTITITRDSANFIEQIQENIS' A
#
# COMPACT_ATOMS: atom_id res chain seq x y z
N MET A 1 -3.28 -7.61 20.76
CA MET A 1 -2.62 -7.06 19.55
C MET A 1 -3.03 -7.97 18.40
N SER A 2 -3.90 -7.49 17.53
CA SER A 2 -4.38 -8.25 16.38
C SER A 2 -3.34 -8.10 15.27
N GLU A 3 -2.60 -9.17 14.97
CA GLU A 3 -1.79 -9.23 13.76
C GLU A 3 -2.74 -9.12 12.57
N ILE A 4 -2.53 -8.11 11.71
CA ILE A 4 -3.23 -8.05 10.43
C ILE A 4 -2.71 -9.24 9.62
N ASN A 5 -3.57 -10.25 9.48
CA ASN A 5 -3.29 -11.43 8.69
C ASN A 5 -3.37 -11.05 7.20
N TRP A 6 -2.21 -10.77 6.61
CA TRP A 6 -2.07 -10.42 5.19
C TRP A 6 -2.47 -11.55 4.22
N GLY A 7 -2.76 -12.76 4.72
CA GLY A 7 -3.38 -13.82 3.93
C GLY A 7 -4.89 -13.60 3.68
N ASN A 8 -5.53 -12.71 4.44
CA ASN A 8 -6.93 -12.35 4.26
C ASN A 8 -7.04 -11.08 3.39
N TYR A 9 -7.27 -11.28 2.09
CA TYR A 9 -7.34 -10.22 1.09
C TYR A 9 -8.29 -9.07 1.48
N ALA A 10 -9.36 -9.36 2.23
CA ALA A 10 -10.33 -8.39 2.69
C ALA A 10 -9.76 -7.37 3.69
N ASP A 11 -8.91 -7.80 4.61
CA ASP A 11 -8.34 -6.94 5.65
C ASP A 11 -7.22 -6.05 5.07
N ALA A 12 -6.41 -6.60 4.17
CA ALA A 12 -5.42 -5.85 3.42
C ALA A 12 -6.08 -4.82 2.48
N TYR A 13 -7.13 -5.22 1.77
CA TYR A 13 -7.91 -4.32 0.92
C TYR A 13 -8.55 -3.20 1.73
N LYS A 14 -9.14 -3.51 2.89
CA LYS A 14 -9.72 -2.51 3.78
C LYS A 14 -8.68 -1.53 4.30
N ALA A 15 -7.50 -1.99 4.70
CA ALA A 15 -6.41 -1.10 5.13
C ALA A 15 -5.94 -0.16 4.00
N ILE A 16 -5.83 -0.65 2.76
CA ILE A 16 -5.48 0.17 1.59
C ILE A 16 -6.61 1.15 1.24
N HIS A 17 -7.85 0.70 1.27
CA HIS A 17 -9.04 1.53 1.03
C HIS A 17 -9.14 2.65 2.07
N ASP A 18 -9.02 2.31 3.35
CA ASP A 18 -9.05 3.26 4.46
C ASP A 18 -7.90 4.27 4.37
N ALA A 19 -6.71 3.84 3.95
CA ALA A 19 -5.58 4.73 3.69
C ALA A 19 -5.81 5.69 2.51
N ILE A 20 -6.39 5.20 1.41
CA ILE A 20 -6.75 6.03 0.24
C ILE A 20 -7.82 7.06 0.63
N HIS A 21 -8.77 6.66 1.47
CA HIS A 21 -9.89 7.50 1.91
C HIS A 21 -9.62 8.28 3.21
N GLY A 22 -8.37 8.29 3.71
CA GLY A 22 -7.93 9.13 4.83
C GLY A 22 -8.46 8.71 6.21
N ILE A 23 -9.01 7.50 6.34
CA ILE A 23 -9.43 6.94 7.62
C ILE A 23 -8.17 6.51 8.38
N ARG A 24 -7.87 7.23 9.48
CA ARG A 24 -6.73 6.95 10.37
C ARG A 24 -6.89 5.57 11.02
N THR A 25 -6.38 4.52 10.37
CA THR A 25 -5.99 3.29 11.04
C THR A 25 -4.70 3.55 11.84
N ALA A 26 -4.37 2.69 12.82
CA ALA A 26 -3.19 2.84 13.68
C ALA A 26 -1.83 2.69 12.94
N HIS A 27 -1.87 2.67 11.60
CA HIS A 27 -0.75 2.48 10.71
C HIS A 27 -0.51 3.78 9.96
N ASN A 28 0.75 4.22 9.88
CA ASN A 28 1.10 5.35 9.02
C ASN A 28 1.14 4.81 7.59
N VAL A 29 0.12 5.14 6.79
CA VAL A 29 0.08 4.76 5.38
C VAL A 29 0.39 5.97 4.51
N SER A 30 1.39 5.83 3.64
CA SER A 30 1.75 6.80 2.62
C SER A 30 1.45 6.22 1.24
N VAL A 31 0.83 7.02 0.37
CA VAL A 31 0.52 6.63 -1.01
C VAL A 31 1.18 7.63 -1.95
N ILE A 32 2.05 7.15 -2.82
CA ILE A 32 2.73 7.94 -3.83
C ILE A 32 2.12 7.63 -5.19
N ARG A 33 1.89 8.69 -5.96
CA ARG A 33 1.30 8.63 -7.30
C ARG A 33 2.23 9.28 -8.32
N ASN A 34 2.17 8.82 -9.57
CA ASN A 34 2.84 9.49 -10.68
C ASN A 34 2.09 10.76 -11.12
N LEU A 35 2.64 11.48 -12.10
CA LEU A 35 2.05 12.73 -12.63
C LEU A 35 0.64 12.54 -13.23
N ALA A 36 0.32 11.34 -13.70
CA ALA A 36 -0.99 10.99 -14.23
C ALA A 36 -1.99 10.56 -13.13
N GLY A 37 -1.58 10.57 -11.86
CA GLY A 37 -2.43 10.26 -10.70
C GLY A 37 -2.52 8.78 -10.35
N TYR A 38 -1.77 7.91 -11.03
CA TYR A 38 -1.76 6.47 -10.73
C TYR A 38 -0.83 6.16 -9.57
N ILE A 39 -1.24 5.25 -8.69
CA ILE A 39 -0.43 4.80 -7.56
C ILE A 39 0.79 4.04 -8.08
N THR A 40 1.97 4.43 -7.60
CA THR A 40 3.26 3.81 -7.88
C THR A 40 3.92 3.25 -6.62
N GLU A 41 3.54 3.73 -5.44
CA GLU A 41 4.04 3.18 -4.18
C GLU A 41 3.01 3.31 -3.06
N ILE A 42 2.96 2.29 -2.19
CA ILE A 42 2.23 2.32 -0.94
C ILE A 42 3.21 1.91 0.16
N GLN A 43 3.42 2.76 1.15
CA GLN A 43 4.18 2.43 2.35
C GLN A 43 3.23 2.30 3.54
N VAL A 44 3.34 1.21 4.28
CA VAL A 44 2.57 0.95 5.49
C VAL A 44 3.55 0.71 6.63
N THR A 45 3.59 1.62 7.60
CA THR A 45 4.40 1.47 8.81
C THR A 45 3.53 1.08 10.00
N SER A 46 3.93 0.02 10.68
CA SER A 46 3.31 -0.48 11.90
C SER A 46 4.38 -0.73 12.97
N GLY A 47 4.46 0.15 13.96
CA GLY A 47 5.54 0.11 14.95
C GLY A 47 6.90 0.37 14.29
N SER A 48 7.83 -0.58 14.41
CA SER A 48 9.17 -0.51 13.80
C SER A 48 9.24 -1.15 12.41
N VAL A 49 8.16 -1.79 11.94
CA VAL A 49 8.14 -2.49 10.64
C VAL A 49 7.54 -1.60 9.58
N THR A 50 8.21 -1.47 8.45
CA THR A 50 7.70 -0.78 7.26
C THR A 50 7.59 -1.77 6.11
N LYS A 51 6.39 -1.87 5.54
CA LYS A 51 6.15 -2.57 4.28
C LYS A 51 6.03 -1.53 3.16
N THR A 52 6.80 -1.70 2.11
CA THR A 52 6.72 -0.90 0.89
C THR A 52 6.22 -1.79 -0.25
N ILE A 53 5.15 -1.36 -0.91
CA ILE A 53 4.59 -1.97 -2.10
C ILE A 53 4.90 -1.03 -3.26
N THR A 54 5.76 -1.44 -4.18
CA THR A 54 6.11 -0.69 -5.39
C THR A 54 5.33 -1.26 -6.58
N ILE A 55 4.66 -0.39 -7.32
CA ILE A 55 3.84 -0.72 -8.48
C ILE A 55 4.51 -0.10 -9.70
N THR A 56 5.14 -0.94 -10.52
CA THR A 56 5.70 -0.54 -11.80
C THR A 56 4.59 -0.54 -12.85
N ARG A 57 4.55 0.52 -13.64
CA ARG A 57 3.56 0.69 -14.71
C ARG A 57 4.25 1.00 -16.02
N ASP A 58 3.66 0.52 -17.12
CA ASP A 58 4.12 0.82 -18.48
C ASP A 58 3.83 2.28 -18.87
N SER A 59 4.20 2.65 -20.10
CA SER A 59 3.93 3.99 -20.65
C SER A 59 2.43 4.30 -20.84
N ALA A 60 1.57 3.29 -20.88
CA ALA A 60 0.12 3.43 -20.92
C ALA A 60 -0.52 3.38 -19.52
N ASN A 61 0.30 3.35 -18.46
CA ASN A 61 -0.07 3.24 -17.04
C ASN A 61 -0.71 1.91 -16.63
N PHE A 62 -0.62 0.85 -17.43
CA PHE A 62 -0.98 -0.50 -17.02
C PHE A 62 0.05 -1.04 -16.04
N ILE A 63 -0.38 -1.87 -15.09
CA ILE A 63 0.51 -2.47 -14.10
C ILE A 63 1.32 -3.57 -14.79
N GLU A 64 2.65 -3.44 -14.76
CA GLU A 64 3.57 -4.45 -15.25
C GLU A 64 4.09 -5.34 -14.12
N GLN A 65 4.33 -4.75 -12.95
CA GLN A 65 4.90 -5.45 -11.81
C GLN A 65 4.40 -4.86 -10.49
N ILE A 66 4.25 -5.74 -9.50
CA ILE A 66 4.06 -5.36 -8.10
C ILE A 66 5.15 -6.06 -7.29
N GLN A 67 5.89 -5.29 -6.51
CA GLN A 67 6.92 -5.81 -5.61
C GLN A 67 6.60 -5.38 -4.18
N GLU A 68 6.77 -6.31 -3.24
CA GLU A 68 6.69 -6.04 -1.81
C GLU A 68 8.07 -6.15 -1.17
N ASN A 69 8.39 -5.20 -0.30
CA ASN A 69 9.57 -5.24 0.55
C ASN A 69 9.18 -4.95 2.00
N ILE A 70 9.81 -5.64 2.95
CA ILE A 70 9.55 -5.49 4.38
C ILE A 70 10.89 -5.23 5.07
N SER A 71 10.94 -4.14 5.85
CA SER A 71 12.11 -3.72 6.63
C SER A 71 11.73 -3.45 8.08
#